data_AF-A0A4V3RJU7-F1
#
_entry.id   AF-A0A4V3RJU7-F1
#
_cell.length_a   1.000
_cell.length_b   1.000
_cell.length_c   1.000
_cell.angle_alpha   90.00
_cell.angle_beta   90.00
_cell.angle_gamma   90.00
#
_symmetry.space_group_name_H-M   'P 1'
#
loop_
_entity.id
_entity.type
_entity.pdbx_description
1 polymer ?
#
loop_
_entity_poly.entity_id
_entity_poly.type
_entity_poly.pdbx_seq_one_letter_code
_entity_poly.pdbx_strand_id
1 'polypeptide(L)'
;MTRHRPTLRRIALASLALLPLAASAAAPAIPTLAQAQSALDALFDAAIADRPATDSSRMVADAFRPRLLGLSSCMPLDGATAATVDCITTAQAGPEPVYRLLRFVYTEQRWTMPVEQRRIPVPVPPQERVQVLLREAFIARAAQEADPAARAELAQAARTADVVAVHACDIGEDAPVIECEVDAIVASERGRQPMAFVWGDGQWHNAPATPQ
;
A
#
# COMPACT_ATOMS: atom_id res chain seq x y z
N MET A 1 26.61 67.40 -55.45
CA MET A 1 27.21 66.10 -55.11
C MET A 1 27.13 65.91 -53.59
N THR A 2 26.38 64.88 -53.14
CA THR A 2 26.62 64.02 -51.95
C THR A 2 26.95 64.71 -50.60
N ARG A 3 26.27 64.47 -49.45
CA ARG A 3 25.71 63.22 -48.89
C ARG A 3 24.61 63.51 -47.86
N HIS A 4 23.52 62.75 -47.93
CA HIS A 4 22.65 62.47 -46.79
C HIS A 4 23.34 61.51 -45.81
N ARG A 5 23.20 61.76 -44.50
CA ARG A 5 23.49 60.79 -43.43
C ARG A 5 22.16 60.39 -42.79
N PRO A 6 21.65 59.17 -42.99
CA PRO A 6 20.61 58.62 -42.13
C PRO A 6 21.26 57.90 -40.94
N THR A 7 20.94 58.36 -39.73
CA THR A 7 21.23 57.71 -38.46
C THR A 7 20.34 56.47 -38.31
N LEU A 8 20.92 55.28 -38.51
CA LEU A 8 20.27 54.00 -38.24
C LEU A 8 20.19 53.76 -36.72
N ARG A 9 18.94 53.66 -36.22
CA ARG A 9 18.58 53.18 -34.89
C ARG A 9 19.10 51.75 -34.69
N ARG A 10 19.92 51.53 -33.66
CA ARG A 10 20.25 50.18 -33.16
C ARG A 10 19.08 49.68 -32.30
N ILE A 11 18.33 48.71 -32.81
CA ILE A 11 17.40 47.90 -32.03
C ILE A 11 18.22 46.74 -31.46
N ALA A 12 18.50 46.75 -30.16
CA ALA A 12 19.09 45.63 -29.45
C ALA A 12 17.97 44.65 -29.07
N LEU A 13 17.86 43.54 -29.79
CA LEU A 13 17.05 42.39 -29.40
C LEU A 13 17.78 41.64 -28.28
N ALA A 14 17.30 41.80 -27.05
CA ALA A 14 17.73 41.00 -25.92
C ALA A 14 17.09 39.60 -26.05
N SER A 15 17.89 38.63 -26.49
CA SER A 15 17.52 37.22 -26.49
C SER A 15 17.51 36.70 -25.05
N LEU A 16 16.33 36.67 -24.42
CA LEU A 16 16.09 35.95 -23.17
C LEU A 16 16.25 34.44 -23.44
N ALA A 17 17.38 33.88 -23.02
CA ALA A 17 17.58 32.45 -22.95
C ALA A 17 16.67 31.88 -21.85
N LEU A 18 15.55 31.28 -22.27
CA LEU A 18 14.72 30.42 -21.42
C LEU A 18 15.51 29.15 -21.11
N LEU A 19 16.16 29.13 -19.95
CA LEU A 19 16.68 27.89 -19.36
C LEU A 19 15.47 26.98 -19.03
N PRO A 20 15.36 25.78 -19.62
CA PRO A 20 14.35 24.83 -19.17
C PRO A 20 14.73 24.41 -17.75
N LEU A 21 13.90 24.76 -16.78
CA LEU A 21 13.93 24.12 -15.47
C LEU A 21 13.66 22.63 -15.72
N ALA A 22 14.69 21.81 -15.60
CA ALA A 22 14.52 20.37 -15.47
C ALA A 22 13.75 20.13 -14.16
N ALA A 23 12.43 20.04 -14.26
CA ALA A 23 11.60 19.55 -13.18
C ALA A 23 12.07 18.11 -12.92
N SER A 24 12.86 17.92 -11.85
CA SER A 24 13.06 16.60 -11.29
C SER A 24 11.69 16.14 -10.82
N ALA A 25 11.04 15.30 -11.63
CA ALA A 25 9.81 14.66 -11.23
C ALA A 25 10.13 13.84 -9.97
N ALA A 26 9.54 14.23 -8.84
CA ALA A 26 9.62 13.46 -7.63
C ALA A 26 9.12 12.05 -7.92
N ALA A 27 9.78 11.03 -7.38
CA ALA A 27 9.31 9.65 -7.50
C ALA A 27 7.84 9.58 -7.03
N PRO A 28 6.97 8.85 -7.74
CA PRO A 28 5.61 8.62 -7.27
C PRO A 28 5.66 7.92 -5.90
N ALA A 29 4.74 8.27 -5.01
CA ALA A 29 4.70 7.70 -3.66
C ALA A 29 4.32 6.21 -3.66
N ILE A 30 3.48 5.78 -4.61
CA ILE A 30 3.02 4.39 -4.79
C ILE A 30 2.89 4.07 -6.30
N PRO A 31 3.00 2.79 -6.72
CA PRO A 31 2.74 2.40 -8.10
C PRO A 31 1.25 2.55 -8.47
N THR A 32 0.98 2.91 -9.71
CA THR A 32 -0.36 2.71 -10.29
C THR A 32 -0.60 1.22 -10.55
N LEU A 33 -1.86 0.80 -10.68
CA LEU A 33 -2.18 -0.60 -11.01
C LEU A 33 -1.48 -1.08 -12.29
N ALA A 34 -1.39 -0.23 -13.31
CA ALA A 34 -0.69 -0.55 -14.56
C ALA A 34 0.84 -0.70 -14.36
N GLN A 35 1.44 0.15 -13.52
CA GLN A 35 2.87 0.03 -13.18
C GLN A 35 3.15 -1.22 -12.36
N ALA A 36 2.27 -1.57 -11.41
CA ALA A 36 2.37 -2.79 -10.63
C ALA A 36 2.21 -4.05 -11.49
N GLN A 37 1.24 -4.08 -12.40
CA GLN A 37 1.07 -5.18 -13.35
C GLN A 37 2.32 -5.32 -14.23
N SER A 38 2.86 -4.22 -14.76
CA SER A 38 4.07 -4.26 -15.59
C SER A 38 5.30 -4.76 -14.82
N ALA A 39 5.43 -4.42 -13.54
CA ALA A 39 6.51 -4.93 -12.69
C ALA A 39 6.35 -6.44 -12.42
N LEU A 40 5.12 -6.90 -12.19
CA LEU A 40 4.80 -8.32 -12.03
C LEU A 40 5.07 -9.10 -13.31
N ASP A 41 4.64 -8.59 -14.47
CA ASP A 41 4.87 -9.20 -15.77
C ASP A 41 6.36 -9.38 -16.05
N ALA A 42 7.18 -8.36 -15.78
CA ALA A 42 8.62 -8.44 -15.95
C ALA A 42 9.27 -9.49 -15.04
N LEU A 43 8.77 -9.67 -13.81
CA LEU A 43 9.23 -10.70 -12.90
C LEU A 43 8.88 -12.12 -13.43
N PHE A 44 7.68 -12.28 -13.97
CA PHE A 44 7.25 -13.54 -14.59
C PHE A 44 8.01 -13.84 -15.87
N ASP A 45 8.25 -12.84 -16.73
CA ASP A 45 9.03 -12.99 -17.97
C ASP A 45 10.44 -13.51 -17.67
N ALA A 46 11.11 -12.94 -16.66
CA ALA A 46 12.41 -13.42 -16.19
C ALA A 46 12.34 -14.87 -15.68
N ALA A 47 11.34 -15.20 -14.85
CA ALA A 47 11.16 -16.56 -14.32
C ALA A 47 10.80 -17.61 -15.39
N ILE A 48 10.15 -17.21 -16.49
CA ILE A 48 9.83 -18.07 -17.63
C ILE A 48 11.05 -18.28 -18.52
N ALA A 49 11.87 -17.24 -18.72
CA ALA A 49 13.10 -17.33 -19.49
C ALA A 49 14.08 -18.38 -18.92
N ASP A 50 14.14 -18.49 -17.59
CA ASP A 50 14.97 -19.48 -16.87
C ASP A 50 14.48 -20.93 -16.99
N ARG A 51 13.28 -21.18 -17.55
CA ARG A 51 12.74 -22.55 -17.70
C ARG A 51 13.29 -23.23 -18.97
N PRO A 52 13.45 -24.57 -18.94
CA PRO A 52 13.77 -25.35 -20.14
C PRO A 52 12.81 -25.02 -21.29
N ALA A 53 13.35 -24.86 -22.49
CA ALA A 53 12.60 -24.48 -23.69
C ALA A 53 11.72 -25.61 -24.26
N THR A 54 11.17 -26.48 -23.41
CA THR A 54 10.07 -27.34 -23.82
C THR A 54 8.82 -26.47 -23.95
N ASP A 55 8.16 -26.48 -25.12
CA ASP A 55 7.03 -25.61 -25.43
C ASP A 55 5.92 -25.64 -24.37
N SER A 56 5.67 -26.81 -23.77
CA SER A 56 4.63 -27.01 -22.74
C SER A 56 4.88 -26.25 -21.45
N SER A 57 6.11 -26.23 -20.93
CA SER A 57 6.44 -25.63 -19.63
C SER A 57 6.33 -24.10 -19.61
N ARG A 58 6.65 -23.46 -20.75
CA ARG A 58 6.54 -22.00 -20.92
C ARG A 58 5.10 -21.58 -21.20
N MET A 59 4.39 -22.33 -22.06
CA MET A 59 2.97 -22.09 -22.36
C MET A 59 2.11 -22.19 -21.09
N VAL A 60 2.33 -23.20 -20.25
CA VAL A 60 1.61 -23.33 -18.97
C VAL A 60 1.92 -22.16 -18.04
N ALA A 61 3.18 -21.73 -17.96
CA ALA A 61 3.57 -20.60 -17.12
C ALA A 61 2.86 -19.31 -17.50
N ASP A 62 2.75 -19.06 -18.81
CA ASP A 62 2.12 -17.85 -19.35
C ASP A 62 0.60 -17.88 -19.16
N ALA A 63 -0.03 -19.06 -19.30
CA ALA A 63 -1.45 -19.24 -19.03
C ALA A 63 -1.85 -18.99 -17.57
N PHE A 64 -0.93 -19.19 -16.62
CA PHE A 64 -1.15 -18.94 -15.19
C PHE A 64 -0.60 -17.58 -14.71
N ARG A 65 -0.30 -16.67 -15.64
CA ARG A 65 0.17 -15.31 -15.29
C ARG A 65 -0.92 -14.57 -14.50
N PRO A 66 -0.65 -14.12 -13.26
CA PRO A 66 -1.66 -13.43 -12.46
C PRO A 66 -1.99 -12.06 -13.05
N ARG A 67 -3.27 -11.70 -12.98
CA ARG A 67 -3.74 -10.34 -13.31
C ARG A 67 -4.09 -9.61 -12.02
N LEU A 68 -3.45 -8.47 -11.78
CA LEU A 68 -3.80 -7.58 -10.67
C LEU A 68 -5.13 -6.86 -10.97
N LEU A 69 -6.02 -6.87 -9.99
CA LEU A 69 -7.32 -6.20 -10.01
C LEU A 69 -7.31 -4.92 -9.17
N GLY A 70 -6.41 -4.83 -8.19
CA GLY A 70 -6.33 -3.67 -7.30
C GLY A 70 -5.08 -3.66 -6.43
N LEU A 71 -4.77 -2.47 -5.92
CA LEU A 71 -3.75 -2.22 -4.91
C LEU A 71 -4.41 -1.53 -3.73
N SER A 72 -4.03 -1.93 -2.53
CA SER A 72 -4.57 -1.40 -1.27
C SER A 72 -3.49 -1.46 -0.20
N SER A 73 -3.67 -0.69 0.87
CA SER A 73 -2.75 -0.65 2.01
C SER A 73 -1.27 -0.60 1.59
N CYS A 74 -0.94 0.29 0.65
CA CYS A 74 0.44 0.49 0.20
C CYS A 74 1.22 1.28 1.24
N MET A 75 2.09 0.59 2.00
CA MET A 75 2.91 1.19 3.05
C MET A 75 4.31 1.48 2.55
N PRO A 76 4.84 2.69 2.76
CA PRO A 76 6.24 2.96 2.54
C PRO A 76 7.10 2.14 3.51
N LEU A 77 8.22 1.61 3.00
CA LEU A 77 9.24 0.99 3.83
C LEU A 77 10.27 2.05 4.23
N ASP A 78 10.21 2.47 5.49
CA ASP A 78 11.14 3.45 6.04
C ASP A 78 12.59 2.94 6.02
N GLY A 79 13.53 3.84 5.74
CA GLY A 79 14.96 3.53 5.72
C GLY A 79 15.45 2.77 4.48
N ALA A 80 14.59 2.52 3.49
CA ALA A 80 15.00 1.94 2.22
C ALA A 80 15.86 2.93 1.40
N THR A 81 16.85 2.43 0.67
CA THR A 81 17.76 3.23 -0.17
C THR A 81 17.08 3.82 -1.40
N ALA A 82 15.97 3.23 -1.82
CA ALA A 82 15.11 3.67 -2.90
C ALA A 82 13.65 3.65 -2.42
N ALA A 83 12.78 4.44 -3.04
CA ALA A 83 11.36 4.45 -2.68
C ALA A 83 10.79 3.02 -2.82
N THR A 84 10.40 2.45 -1.69
CA THR A 84 9.98 1.06 -1.57
C THR A 84 8.64 1.04 -0.87
N VAL A 85 7.69 0.28 -1.42
CA VAL A 85 6.36 0.13 -0.83
C VAL A 85 5.95 -1.33 -0.80
N ASP A 86 5.30 -1.72 0.28
CA ASP A 86 4.62 -3.01 0.41
C ASP A 86 3.13 -2.77 0.23
N CYS A 87 2.53 -3.38 -0.78
CA CYS A 87 1.11 -3.23 -1.08
C CYS A 87 0.40 -4.56 -0.95
N ILE A 88 -0.80 -4.56 -0.38
CA ILE A 88 -1.73 -5.68 -0.51
C ILE A 88 -2.34 -5.59 -1.91
N THR A 89 -2.09 -6.64 -2.69
CA THR A 89 -2.55 -6.77 -4.07
C THR A 89 -3.69 -7.74 -4.15
N THR A 90 -4.73 -7.36 -4.88
CA THR A 90 -5.82 -8.28 -5.25
C THR A 90 -5.49 -8.83 -6.64
N ALA A 91 -5.33 -10.14 -6.76
CA ALA A 91 -4.99 -10.79 -8.03
C ALA A 91 -6.05 -11.81 -8.43
N GLN A 92 -6.34 -11.89 -9.72
CA GLN A 92 -7.09 -13.00 -10.31
C GLN A 92 -6.13 -14.18 -10.53
N ALA A 93 -6.33 -15.26 -9.77
CA ALA A 93 -5.54 -16.48 -9.88
C ALA A 93 -6.39 -17.77 -9.91
N GLY A 94 -7.71 -17.62 -10.05
CA GLY A 94 -8.71 -18.70 -9.99
C GLY A 94 -10.12 -18.14 -10.19
N PRO A 95 -11.19 -18.82 -9.73
CA PRO A 95 -12.54 -18.25 -9.72
C PRO A 95 -12.67 -17.09 -8.73
N GLU A 96 -11.95 -17.16 -7.61
CA GLU A 96 -11.94 -16.15 -6.56
C GLU A 96 -10.68 -15.29 -6.63
N PRO A 97 -10.76 -14.00 -6.24
CA PRO A 97 -9.59 -13.16 -6.08
C PRO A 97 -8.74 -13.66 -4.92
N VAL A 98 -7.42 -13.49 -5.03
CA VAL A 98 -6.48 -13.77 -3.95
C VAL A 98 -5.77 -12.50 -3.52
N TYR A 99 -5.55 -12.37 -2.21
CA TYR A 99 -4.84 -11.22 -1.63
C TYR A 99 -3.40 -11.61 -1.30
N ARG A 100 -2.44 -10.79 -1.71
CA ARG A 100 -1.00 -11.03 -1.47
C ARG A 100 -0.27 -9.74 -1.19
N LEU A 101 0.64 -9.77 -0.21
CA LEU A 101 1.58 -8.68 0.01
C LEU A 101 2.70 -8.77 -1.04
N LEU A 102 2.85 -7.72 -1.85
CA LEU A 102 3.93 -7.60 -2.83
C LEU A 102 4.76 -6.35 -2.56
N ARG A 103 6.07 -6.47 -2.74
CA ARG A 103 7.03 -5.36 -2.57
C ARG A 103 7.37 -4.76 -3.92
N PHE A 104 7.22 -3.45 -4.02
CA PHE A 104 7.58 -2.66 -5.18
C PHE A 104 8.72 -1.69 -4.84
N VAL A 105 9.72 -1.60 -5.71
CA VAL A 105 10.88 -0.71 -5.54
C VAL A 105 10.97 0.20 -6.76
N TYR A 106 11.05 1.51 -6.53
CA TYR A 106 11.21 2.49 -7.59
C TYR A 106 12.70 2.70 -7.89
N THR A 107 13.16 2.13 -9.01
CA THR A 107 14.55 2.20 -9.47
C THR A 107 14.57 2.60 -10.93
N GLU A 108 15.56 3.41 -11.36
CA GLU A 108 15.71 3.77 -12.78
C GLU A 108 14.42 4.35 -13.40
N GLN A 109 13.71 5.18 -12.63
CA GLN A 109 12.44 5.81 -13.01
C GLN A 109 11.26 4.86 -13.28
N ARG A 110 11.36 3.58 -12.86
CA ARG A 110 10.29 2.58 -12.99
C ARG A 110 10.07 1.81 -11.70
N TRP A 111 8.84 1.35 -11.50
CA TRP A 111 8.56 0.36 -10.46
C TRP A 111 9.04 -1.02 -10.92
N THR A 112 9.71 -1.72 -10.01
CA THR A 112 10.18 -3.09 -10.19
C THR A 112 9.81 -3.91 -8.97
N MET A 113 9.90 -5.22 -9.10
CA MET A 113 9.70 -6.16 -8.00
C MET A 113 11.03 -6.88 -7.74
N PRO A 114 11.56 -6.91 -6.51
CA PRO A 114 12.70 -7.76 -6.19
C PRO A 114 12.33 -9.23 -6.40
N VAL A 115 13.33 -10.06 -6.71
CA VAL A 115 13.12 -11.50 -7.01
C VAL A 115 12.54 -12.25 -5.80
N GLU A 116 12.95 -11.89 -4.58
CA GLU A 116 12.43 -12.48 -3.35
C GLU A 116 11.13 -11.79 -2.92
N GLN A 117 9.99 -12.38 -3.28
CA GLN A 117 8.66 -11.91 -2.89
C GLN A 117 8.02 -12.76 -1.78
N ARG A 118 8.53 -13.95 -1.47
CA ARG A 118 7.86 -14.91 -0.58
C ARG A 118 8.08 -14.65 0.91
N ARG A 119 9.04 -13.79 1.25
CA ARG A 119 9.47 -13.54 2.64
C ARG A 119 9.26 -12.09 3.07
N ILE A 120 8.27 -11.43 2.48
CA ILE A 120 7.89 -10.08 2.89
C ILE A 120 7.13 -10.22 4.21
N PRO A 121 7.64 -9.70 5.34
CA PRO A 121 6.94 -9.79 6.61
C PRO A 121 5.65 -8.96 6.52
N VAL A 122 4.54 -9.51 7.01
CA VAL A 122 3.30 -8.76 7.13
C VAL A 122 3.51 -7.63 8.14
N PRO A 123 3.26 -6.38 7.76
CA PRO A 123 3.47 -5.25 8.65
C PRO A 123 2.49 -5.28 9.82
N VAL A 124 3.02 -4.97 11.00
CA VAL A 124 2.26 -4.98 12.25
C VAL A 124 1.99 -3.52 12.65
N PRO A 125 0.73 -3.13 12.91
CA PRO A 125 0.44 -1.79 13.40
C PRO A 125 1.07 -1.57 14.78
N PRO A 126 1.61 -0.37 15.06
CA PRO A 126 2.18 -0.06 16.38
C PRO A 126 1.13 -0.22 17.49
N GLN A 127 1.55 -0.75 18.64
CA GLN A 127 0.67 -1.07 19.77
C GLN A 127 -0.13 0.16 20.25
N GLU A 128 0.53 1.31 20.32
CA GLU A 128 -0.10 2.58 20.69
C GLU A 128 -1.17 3.02 19.70
N ARG A 129 -1.03 2.68 18.42
CA ARG A 129 -2.06 2.97 17.42
C ARG A 129 -3.21 1.98 17.53
N VAL A 130 -2.92 0.68 17.70
CA VAL A 130 -3.95 -0.34 17.94
C VAL A 130 -4.77 -0.03 19.19
N GLN A 131 -4.15 0.51 20.24
CA GLN A 131 -4.85 0.99 21.43
C GLN A 131 -5.96 2.01 21.10
N VAL A 132 -5.66 2.98 20.24
CA VAL A 132 -6.64 3.98 19.82
C VAL A 132 -7.72 3.33 18.97
N LEU A 133 -7.34 2.50 18.00
CA LEU A 133 -8.26 1.81 17.10
C LEU A 133 -9.23 0.86 17.83
N LEU A 134 -8.75 0.14 18.84
CA LEU A 134 -9.58 -0.71 19.67
C LEU A 134 -10.66 0.10 20.42
N ARG A 135 -10.28 1.25 20.98
CA ARG A 135 -11.22 2.13 21.68
C ARG A 135 -12.24 2.74 20.73
N GLU A 136 -11.81 3.13 19.53
CA GLU A 136 -12.71 3.57 18.45
C GLU A 136 -13.71 2.47 18.07
N ALA A 137 -13.26 1.20 17.98
CA ALA A 137 -14.15 0.07 17.67
C ALA A 137 -15.21 -0.15 18.76
N PHE A 138 -14.84 -0.03 20.05
CA PHE A 138 -15.81 -0.09 21.15
C PHE A 138 -16.83 1.06 21.09
N ILE A 139 -16.40 2.28 20.77
CA ILE A 139 -17.30 3.43 20.59
C ILE A 139 -18.27 3.18 19.43
N ALA A 140 -17.77 2.72 18.29
CA ALA A 140 -18.57 2.44 17.11
C ALA A 140 -19.60 1.32 17.36
N ARG A 141 -19.24 0.29 18.13
CA ARG A 141 -20.17 -0.78 18.54
C ARG A 141 -21.22 -0.27 19.53
N ALA A 142 -20.82 0.54 20.51
CA ALA A 142 -21.74 1.13 21.48
C ALA A 142 -22.81 2.00 20.81
N ALA A 143 -22.44 2.73 19.74
CA ALA A 143 -23.38 3.56 18.98
C ALA A 143 -24.46 2.75 18.25
N GLN A 144 -24.19 1.48 17.94
CA GLN A 144 -25.12 0.57 17.26
C GLN A 144 -25.87 -0.35 18.24
N GLU A 145 -25.40 -0.45 19.48
CA GLU A 145 -25.98 -1.32 20.49
C GLU A 145 -27.34 -0.80 20.96
N ALA A 146 -28.35 -1.66 20.97
CA ALA A 146 -29.71 -1.34 21.40
C ALA A 146 -29.88 -1.46 22.92
N ASP A 147 -29.22 -2.45 23.55
CA ASP A 147 -29.30 -2.67 24.99
C ASP A 147 -28.50 -1.60 25.78
N PRO A 148 -29.16 -0.83 26.68
CA PRO A 148 -28.47 0.17 27.49
C PRO A 148 -27.35 -0.41 28.37
N ALA A 149 -27.49 -1.65 28.87
CA ALA A 149 -26.49 -2.28 29.72
C ALA A 149 -25.23 -2.62 28.92
N ALA A 150 -25.37 -3.38 27.83
CA ALA A 150 -24.28 -3.67 26.91
C ALA A 150 -23.61 -2.40 26.34
N ARG A 151 -24.41 -1.36 26.03
CA ARG A 151 -23.87 -0.06 25.59
C ARG A 151 -22.98 0.59 26.66
N ALA A 152 -23.39 0.53 27.93
CA ALA A 152 -22.60 1.07 29.04
C ALA A 152 -21.29 0.30 29.25
N GLU A 153 -21.31 -1.03 29.09
CA GLU A 153 -20.12 -1.88 29.14
C GLU A 153 -19.13 -1.52 28.02
N LEU A 154 -19.60 -1.39 26.78
CA LEU A 154 -18.76 -0.97 25.65
C LEU A 154 -18.19 0.44 25.85
N ALA A 155 -18.97 1.37 26.40
CA ALA A 155 -18.49 2.70 26.73
C ALA A 155 -17.40 2.67 27.82
N GLN A 156 -17.52 1.77 28.81
CA GLN A 156 -16.49 1.55 29.82
C GLN A 156 -15.24 0.90 29.22
N ALA A 157 -15.40 -0.08 28.32
CA ALA A 157 -14.31 -0.71 27.60
C ALA A 157 -13.53 0.31 26.75
N ALA A 158 -14.23 1.19 26.03
CA ALA A 158 -13.61 2.28 25.26
C ALA A 158 -12.71 3.21 26.10
N ARG A 159 -12.95 3.31 27.41
CA ARG A 159 -12.12 4.14 28.32
C ARG A 159 -10.98 3.36 28.97
N THR A 160 -11.20 2.08 29.25
CA THR A 160 -10.33 1.29 30.12
C THR A 160 -9.51 0.22 29.40
N ALA A 161 -9.84 -0.09 28.15
CA ALA A 161 -9.10 -1.07 27.37
C ALA A 161 -7.63 -0.67 27.28
N ASP A 162 -6.75 -1.64 27.55
CA ASP A 162 -5.30 -1.51 27.47
C ASP A 162 -4.74 -2.63 26.58
N VAL A 163 -4.14 -2.28 25.45
CA VAL A 163 -3.56 -3.25 24.52
C VAL A 163 -2.20 -3.67 25.05
N VAL A 164 -2.01 -4.97 25.20
CA VAL A 164 -0.80 -5.56 25.77
C VAL A 164 0.10 -6.14 24.69
N ALA A 165 -0.48 -6.70 23.62
CA ALA A 165 0.28 -7.24 22.51
C ALA A 165 -0.55 -7.24 21.22
N VAL A 166 0.15 -7.11 20.09
CA VAL A 166 -0.37 -7.28 18.74
C VAL A 166 0.51 -8.32 18.05
N HIS A 167 -0.07 -9.42 17.60
CA HIS A 167 0.70 -10.54 17.04
C HIS A 167 -0.13 -11.33 16.04
N ALA A 168 0.51 -12.36 15.47
CA ALA A 168 -0.10 -13.25 14.49
C ALA A 168 -0.78 -12.48 13.34
N CYS A 169 -0.13 -11.42 12.86
CA CYS A 169 -0.66 -10.65 11.74
C CYS A 169 -0.47 -11.40 10.42
N ASP A 170 -1.54 -11.52 9.65
CA ASP A 170 -1.52 -12.06 8.28
C ASP A 170 -2.38 -11.20 7.33
N ILE A 171 -2.27 -11.45 6.04
CA ILE A 171 -3.18 -10.89 5.04
C ILE A 171 -4.52 -11.63 5.14
N GLY A 172 -5.62 -10.88 5.24
CA GLY A 172 -6.96 -11.44 5.30
C GLY A 172 -7.26 -12.36 4.11
N GLU A 173 -7.93 -13.47 4.39
CA GLU A 173 -8.29 -14.46 3.37
C GLU A 173 -9.44 -13.94 2.48
N ASP A 174 -10.40 -13.21 3.07
CA ASP A 174 -11.64 -12.78 2.43
C ASP A 174 -11.64 -11.30 1.99
N ALA A 175 -10.64 -10.53 2.44
CA ALA A 175 -10.54 -9.10 2.14
C ALA A 175 -9.08 -8.63 2.12
N PRO A 176 -8.75 -7.55 1.37
CA PRO A 176 -7.39 -7.02 1.31
C PRO A 176 -7.05 -6.17 2.54
N VAL A 177 -7.04 -6.81 3.71
CA VAL A 177 -6.79 -6.22 5.03
C VAL A 177 -5.64 -6.96 5.72
N ILE A 178 -5.13 -6.40 6.81
CA ILE A 178 -4.19 -7.08 7.70
C ILE A 178 -4.95 -7.49 8.96
N GLU A 179 -5.09 -8.79 9.17
CA GLU A 179 -5.76 -9.36 10.34
C GLU A 179 -4.72 -9.72 11.39
N CYS A 180 -4.89 -9.23 12.61
CA CYS A 180 -4.00 -9.53 13.73
C CYS A 180 -4.81 -9.98 14.95
N GLU A 181 -4.16 -10.77 15.80
CA GLU A 181 -4.65 -11.05 17.15
C GLU A 181 -4.21 -9.93 18.10
N VAL A 182 -5.18 -9.37 18.82
CA VAL A 182 -4.95 -8.28 19.78
C VAL A 182 -5.27 -8.78 21.19
N ASP A 183 -4.24 -8.85 22.02
CA ASP A 183 -4.38 -9.13 23.45
C ASP A 183 -4.59 -7.81 24.19
N ALA A 184 -5.69 -7.69 24.93
CA ALA A 184 -6.03 -6.49 25.69
C ALA A 184 -6.56 -6.81 27.08
N ILE A 185 -6.44 -5.84 28.00
CA ILE A 185 -7.05 -5.88 29.32
C ILE A 185 -8.21 -4.89 29.34
N VAL A 186 -9.40 -5.33 29.73
CA VAL A 186 -10.59 -4.49 29.88
C VAL A 186 -11.16 -4.76 31.28
N ALA A 187 -11.35 -3.72 32.09
CA ALA A 187 -11.88 -3.85 33.45
C ALA A 187 -11.15 -4.92 34.32
N SER A 188 -9.83 -5.08 34.13
CA SER A 188 -8.96 -6.09 34.78
C SER A 188 -9.07 -7.52 34.23
N GLU A 189 -9.91 -7.75 33.24
CA GLU A 189 -10.00 -9.04 32.53
C GLU A 189 -9.14 -9.00 31.27
N ARG A 190 -8.34 -10.04 31.07
CA ARG A 190 -7.55 -10.20 29.85
C ARG A 190 -8.37 -10.93 28.80
N GLY A 191 -8.48 -10.35 27.62
CA GLY A 191 -9.09 -10.94 26.45
C GLY A 191 -8.16 -10.92 25.25
N ARG A 192 -8.51 -11.75 24.27
CA ARG A 192 -7.94 -11.74 22.92
C ARG A 192 -9.07 -11.54 21.93
N GLN A 193 -8.86 -10.71 20.92
CA GLN A 193 -9.80 -10.60 19.82
C GLN A 193 -9.06 -10.39 18.49
N PRO A 194 -9.57 -10.98 17.39
CA PRO A 194 -9.10 -10.64 16.06
C PRO A 194 -9.53 -9.21 15.71
N MET A 195 -8.62 -8.48 15.08
CA MET A 195 -8.89 -7.16 14.52
C MET A 195 -8.29 -7.05 13.11
N ALA A 196 -9.03 -6.42 12.21
CA ALA A 196 -8.60 -6.16 10.85
C ALA A 196 -8.22 -4.69 10.67
N PHE A 197 -7.11 -4.44 10.00
CA PHE A 197 -6.51 -3.13 9.81
C PHE A 197 -6.22 -2.83 8.35
N VAL A 198 -6.26 -1.55 8.00
CA VAL A 198 -5.82 -1.05 6.69
C VAL A 198 -4.85 0.11 6.88
N TRP A 199 -3.93 0.27 5.94
CA TRP A 199 -3.07 1.45 5.88
C TRP A 199 -3.60 2.42 4.82
N GLY A 200 -3.81 3.68 5.20
CA GLY A 200 -4.33 4.71 4.31
C GLY A 200 -3.99 6.09 4.84
N ASP A 201 -3.74 7.04 3.94
CA ASP A 201 -3.44 8.44 4.32
C ASP A 201 -2.31 8.56 5.37
N GLY A 202 -1.28 7.72 5.21
CA GLY A 202 -0.08 7.71 6.07
C GLY A 202 -0.30 7.18 7.48
N GLN A 203 -1.39 6.47 7.75
CA GLN A 203 -1.68 5.92 9.09
C GLN A 203 -2.53 4.64 9.03
N TRP A 204 -2.58 3.94 10.15
CA TRP A 204 -3.43 2.75 10.33
C TRP A 204 -4.86 3.13 10.71
N HIS A 205 -5.82 2.37 10.18
CA HIS A 205 -7.25 2.49 10.45
C HIS A 205 -7.86 1.11 10.72
N ASN A 206 -8.99 1.07 11.44
CA ASN A 206 -9.82 -0.13 11.47
C ASN A 206 -10.31 -0.42 10.05
N ALA A 207 -10.24 -1.68 9.62
CA ALA A 207 -10.87 -2.08 8.37
C ALA A 207 -12.38 -1.81 8.41
N PRO A 208 -13.01 -1.43 7.29
CA PRO A 208 -14.47 -1.33 7.22
C PRO A 208 -15.10 -2.66 7.61
N ALA A 209 -16.21 -2.63 8.34
CA ALA A 209 -16.98 -3.84 8.60
C ALA A 209 -17.41 -4.44 7.24
N THR A 210 -16.98 -5.67 6.96
CA THR A 210 -17.45 -6.41 5.79
C THR A 210 -18.94 -6.67 5.99
N PRO A 211 -19.83 -6.29 5.05
CA PRO A 211 -21.22 -6.67 5.14
C PRO A 211 -21.31 -8.19 5.14
N GLN A 212 -21.89 -8.75 6.21
CA GLN A 212 -22.26 -10.17 6.29
C GLN A 212 -23.54 -10.45 5.50
#